data_AF-A0A940FBL9-F1
#
_entry.id   AF-A0A940FBL9-F1
#
_cell.length_a   1.000
_cell.length_b   1.000
_cell.length_c   1.000
_cell.angle_alpha   90.00
_cell.angle_beta   90.00
_cell.angle_gamma   90.00
#
_symmetry.space_group_name_H-M   'P 1'
#
loop_
_entity.id
_entity.type
_entity.pdbx_description
1 polymer ?
#
loop_
_entity_poly.entity_id
_entity_poly.type
_entity_poly.pdbx_seq_one_letter_code
_entity_poly.pdbx_strand_id
1 'polypeptide(L)'
;MNLTILTPSGDRIPIEVPGDREIGSLASRIAGQLGVGDGSEASWELVTDNGTTLAPDDLLERSGVEDDAVLSLRPSAPDQGAQTEPEAPLEVAALVPEFDTGLEQDLPTEESDERSEDPTALFTAPVQDWRTAPPPAYGSVPPSASPASGSYAAPPTAPVRKRRKWPFVVIPLLVVLAAGGAAAAVVLMKDDDGGARVSNGGSIEADVPNDDEPLGTDAPNVGLDDTDSSTEADDGATGSLGPSSSDPDVGALDVTDQSVMADDILAVITQHYDDIVAGDYQAAWDLLSTRKQNKYRAETGFDGWQRNQETVTPYLDTSDGSVTVREYDPATHVATIRVSGWGWSGAKCSAWEGVTWVRAEAGEWRYDPGYSTTPQRAALWKPRYTQLLGVGC
;
A
#
# COMPACT_ATOMS: atom_id res chain seq x y z
N MET A 1 20.73 -21.17 20.62
CA MET A 1 19.99 -22.42 20.46
C MET A 1 20.04 -22.80 18.99
N ASN A 2 20.53 -24.00 18.71
CA ASN A 2 20.50 -24.62 17.40
C ASN A 2 19.12 -25.25 17.24
N LEU A 3 18.40 -24.92 16.18
CA LEU A 3 17.07 -25.48 15.89
C LEU A 3 17.04 -25.97 14.45
N THR A 4 16.17 -26.92 14.16
CA THR A 4 15.84 -27.30 12.78
C THR A 4 14.40 -26.93 12.47
N ILE A 5 14.17 -26.06 11.49
CA ILE A 5 12.82 -25.73 11.03
C ILE A 5 12.42 -26.68 9.91
N LEU A 6 11.26 -27.34 10.08
CA LEU A 6 10.57 -28.06 9.03
C LEU A 6 9.61 -27.09 8.32
N THR A 7 9.91 -26.78 7.06
CA THR A 7 9.09 -25.87 6.25
C THR A 7 7.78 -26.53 5.81
N PRO A 8 6.78 -25.75 5.32
CA PRO A 8 5.58 -26.31 4.72
C PRO A 8 5.84 -27.24 3.51
N SER A 9 6.95 -27.05 2.80
CA SER A 9 7.40 -27.94 1.71
C SER A 9 8.05 -29.25 2.20
N GLY A 10 8.30 -29.38 3.51
CA GLY A 10 8.97 -30.53 4.11
C GLY A 10 10.50 -30.43 4.16
N ASP A 11 11.06 -29.27 3.81
CA ASP A 11 12.51 -29.02 3.89
C ASP A 11 12.94 -28.80 5.34
N ARG A 12 14.17 -29.22 5.67
CA ARG A 12 14.77 -29.05 6.99
C ARG A 12 15.86 -27.99 6.94
N ILE A 13 15.67 -26.92 7.70
CA ILE A 13 16.57 -25.76 7.67
C ILE A 13 17.16 -25.56 9.06
N PRO A 14 18.48 -25.79 9.25
CA PRO A 14 19.14 -25.51 10.51
C PRO A 14 19.25 -23.99 10.70
N ILE A 15 18.88 -23.51 11.88
CA ILE A 15 18.99 -22.10 12.26
C ILE A 15 19.59 -21.98 13.66
N GLU A 16 20.40 -20.94 13.86
CA GLU A 16 20.91 -20.57 15.18
C GLU A 16 20.16 -19.33 15.67
N VAL A 17 19.51 -19.45 16.83
CA VAL A 17 18.64 -18.43 17.39
C VAL A 17 19.02 -18.14 18.84
N PRO A 18 19.09 -16.87 19.27
CA PRO A 18 19.17 -16.53 20.69
C PRO A 18 17.96 -17.07 21.47
N GLY A 19 18.18 -17.65 22.66
CA GLY A 19 17.11 -18.24 23.48
C GLY A 19 16.12 -17.23 24.06
N ASP A 20 16.51 -15.97 24.14
CA ASP A 20 15.73 -14.83 24.64
C ASP A 20 14.77 -14.23 23.60
N ARG A 21 14.54 -14.93 22.48
CA ARG A 21 13.62 -14.48 21.42
C ARG A 21 12.20 -14.93 21.70
N GLU A 22 11.26 -14.00 21.52
CA GLU A 22 9.82 -14.30 21.46
C GLU A 22 9.49 -15.18 20.26
N ILE A 23 8.66 -16.21 20.50
CA ILE A 23 8.33 -17.24 19.52
C ILE A 23 7.57 -16.69 18.31
N GLY A 24 6.61 -15.79 18.51
CA GLY A 24 5.82 -15.19 17.42
C GLY A 24 6.67 -14.31 16.49
N SER A 25 7.58 -13.53 17.06
CA SER A 25 8.57 -12.74 16.33
C SER A 25 9.54 -13.64 15.55
N LEU A 26 9.96 -14.76 16.14
CA LEU A 26 10.81 -15.75 15.48
C LEU A 26 10.09 -16.42 14.31
N ALA A 27 8.86 -16.90 14.51
CA ALA A 27 8.04 -17.55 13.48
C ALA A 27 7.84 -16.64 12.26
N SER A 28 7.46 -15.38 12.50
CA SER A 28 7.24 -14.37 11.46
C SER A 28 8.53 -14.07 10.68
N ARG A 29 9.66 -13.99 11.37
CA ARG A 29 10.97 -13.77 10.73
C ARG A 29 11.37 -14.94 9.85
N ILE A 30 11.19 -16.17 10.33
CA ILE A 30 11.50 -17.38 9.56
C ILE A 30 10.60 -17.45 8.32
N ALA A 31 9.29 -17.25 8.48
CA ALA A 31 8.34 -17.22 7.36
C ALA A 31 8.74 -16.20 6.29
N GLY A 32 9.09 -14.97 6.70
CA GLY A 32 9.57 -13.93 5.80
C GLY A 32 10.89 -14.26 5.10
N GLN A 33 11.83 -14.94 5.76
CA GLN A 33 13.08 -15.40 5.14
C GLN A 33 12.88 -16.51 4.12
N LEU A 34 11.89 -17.36 4.35
CA LEU A 34 11.56 -18.48 3.47
C LEU A 34 10.63 -18.09 2.32
N GLY A 35 10.09 -16.86 2.32
CA GLY A 35 9.09 -16.43 1.35
C GLY A 35 7.79 -17.23 1.42
N VAL A 36 7.53 -17.91 2.55
CA VAL A 36 6.26 -18.59 2.80
C VAL A 36 5.38 -17.63 3.56
N GLY A 37 4.35 -17.13 2.87
CA GLY A 37 3.50 -16.04 3.32
C GLY A 37 3.64 -14.84 2.40
N ASP A 38 2.51 -14.37 1.88
CA ASP A 38 2.37 -13.20 1.00
C ASP A 38 2.48 -11.86 1.77
N GLY A 39 3.06 -11.88 2.98
CA GLY A 39 3.07 -10.74 3.89
C GLY A 39 1.68 -10.33 4.38
N SER A 40 0.63 -11.13 4.11
CA SER A 40 -0.68 -10.97 4.75
C SER A 40 -0.60 -11.43 6.21
N GLU A 41 -1.56 -10.99 7.02
CA GLU A 41 -1.68 -11.25 8.47
C GLU A 41 -1.86 -12.73 8.85
N ALA A 42 -1.41 -13.68 8.03
CA ALA A 42 -1.20 -15.04 8.46
C ALA A 42 -0.18 -15.00 9.61
N SER A 43 -0.68 -15.05 10.84
CA SER A 43 0.12 -15.42 11.99
C SER A 43 0.75 -16.77 11.67
N TRP A 44 2.06 -16.88 11.87
CA TRP A 44 2.78 -18.14 11.74
C TRP A 44 3.05 -18.67 13.13
N GLU A 45 2.83 -19.96 13.32
CA GLU A 45 3.11 -20.64 14.57
C GLU A 45 4.22 -21.68 14.40
N LEU A 46 4.96 -21.89 15.49
CA LEU A 46 5.94 -22.96 15.59
C LEU A 46 5.32 -24.11 16.38
N VAL A 47 5.36 -25.30 15.80
CA VAL A 47 4.81 -26.52 16.38
C VAL A 47 5.93 -27.51 16.60
N THR A 48 6.07 -28.04 17.81
CA THR A 48 7.07 -29.08 18.12
C THR A 48 6.77 -30.39 17.38
N ASP A 49 7.74 -31.30 17.35
CA ASP A 49 7.61 -32.62 16.73
C ASP A 49 6.47 -33.49 17.32
N ASN A 50 6.15 -33.28 18.60
CA ASN A 50 5.03 -33.93 19.28
C ASN A 50 3.66 -33.28 18.97
N GLY A 51 3.62 -32.21 18.19
CA GLY A 51 2.41 -31.51 17.80
C GLY A 51 1.96 -30.37 18.73
N THR A 52 2.75 -30.02 19.76
CA THR A 52 2.43 -28.90 20.65
C THR A 52 2.75 -27.57 19.98
N THR A 53 1.74 -26.72 19.83
CA THR A 53 1.89 -25.33 19.37
C THR A 53 2.50 -24.48 20.46
N LEU A 54 3.58 -23.77 20.13
CA LEU A 54 4.27 -22.86 21.05
C LEU A 54 3.53 -21.51 21.12
N ALA A 55 3.34 -20.99 22.32
CA ALA A 55 2.65 -19.71 22.53
C ALA A 55 3.46 -18.55 21.92
N PRO A 56 2.86 -17.67 21.11
CA PRO A 56 3.60 -16.64 20.38
C PRO A 56 4.32 -15.63 21.30
N ASP A 57 3.75 -15.35 22.48
CA ASP A 57 4.29 -14.39 23.44
C ASP A 57 5.33 -15.00 24.40
N ASP A 58 5.59 -16.31 24.31
CA ASP A 58 6.59 -16.96 25.17
C ASP A 58 8.01 -16.81 24.60
N LEU A 59 9.00 -16.87 25.49
CA LEU A 59 10.40 -16.88 25.10
C LEU A 59 10.82 -18.30 24.74
N LEU A 60 11.65 -18.46 23.71
CA LEU A 60 12.10 -19.76 23.24
C LEU A 60 12.72 -20.60 24.38
N GLU A 61 13.59 -20.01 25.20
CA GLU A 61 14.22 -20.69 26.35
C GLU A 61 13.24 -21.10 27.46
N ARG A 62 12.07 -20.44 27.56
CA ARG A 62 11.04 -20.69 28.57
C ARG A 62 9.99 -21.70 28.12
N SER A 63 9.86 -21.87 26.81
CA SER A 63 8.89 -22.76 26.17
C SER A 63 9.18 -24.26 26.35
N GLY A 64 10.34 -24.62 26.91
CA GLY A 64 10.77 -26.01 27.09
C GLY A 64 11.32 -26.66 25.82
N VAL A 65 11.55 -25.89 24.76
CA VAL A 65 12.23 -26.35 23.55
C VAL A 65 13.71 -26.60 23.87
N GLU A 66 14.22 -27.78 23.54
CA GLU A 66 15.62 -28.16 23.74
C GLU A 66 16.51 -27.67 22.58
N ASP A 67 17.84 -27.68 22.79
CA ASP A 67 18.79 -27.49 21.69
C ASP A 67 18.64 -28.65 20.68
N ASP A 68 18.86 -28.37 19.41
CA ASP A 68 18.66 -29.28 18.27
C ASP A 68 17.21 -29.75 18.03
N ALA A 69 16.22 -29.12 18.68
CA ALA A 69 14.81 -29.44 18.47
C ALA A 69 14.36 -29.18 17.01
N VAL A 70 13.44 -30.04 16.53
CA VAL A 70 12.79 -29.88 15.22
C VAL A 70 11.43 -29.20 15.41
N LEU A 71 11.26 -28.03 14.82
CA LEU A 71 10.01 -27.26 14.88
C LEU A 71 9.40 -27.16 13.48
N SER A 72 8.10 -27.41 13.36
CA SER A 72 7.34 -27.21 12.13
C SER A 72 6.79 -25.79 12.07
N LEU A 73 7.05 -25.09 10.96
CA LEU A 73 6.46 -23.78 10.69
C LEU A 73 5.11 -23.97 10.01
N ARG A 74 4.02 -23.45 10.60
CA ARG A 74 2.66 -23.58 10.05
C ARG A 74 1.92 -22.24 10.05
N PRO A 75 0.99 -22.01 9.11
CA PRO A 75 0.05 -20.91 9.24
C PRO A 75 -0.80 -21.16 10.49
N SER A 76 -0.86 -20.19 11.39
CA SER A 76 -1.82 -20.20 12.49
C SER A 76 -3.22 -20.30 11.91
N ALA A 77 -4.07 -21.09 12.56
CA ALA A 77 -5.48 -21.08 12.23
C ALA A 77 -5.99 -19.64 12.39
N PRO A 78 -6.81 -19.12 11.47
CA PRO A 78 -7.49 -17.85 11.70
C PRO A 78 -8.21 -18.01 13.03
N ASP A 79 -7.96 -17.08 13.95
CA ASP A 79 -8.58 -17.06 15.27
C ASP A 79 -10.08 -17.22 15.05
N GLN A 80 -10.60 -18.43 15.29
CA GLN A 80 -12.02 -18.71 15.22
C GLN A 80 -12.55 -18.08 16.48
N GLY A 81 -12.71 -16.75 16.42
CA GLY A 81 -12.78 -15.85 17.56
C GLY A 81 -13.49 -16.53 18.70
N ALA A 82 -12.78 -16.65 19.83
CA ALA A 82 -13.25 -17.27 21.06
C ALA A 82 -14.77 -17.20 21.11
N GLN A 83 -15.44 -18.34 20.86
CA GLN A 83 -16.87 -18.42 21.03
C GLN A 83 -17.12 -17.98 22.46
N THR A 84 -17.58 -16.75 22.62
CA THR A 84 -17.96 -16.20 23.91
C THR A 84 -19.02 -17.15 24.42
N GLU A 85 -18.64 -17.96 25.42
CA GLU A 85 -19.58 -18.77 26.16
C GLU A 85 -20.72 -17.83 26.57
N PRO A 86 -21.99 -18.12 26.22
CA PRO A 86 -23.07 -17.19 26.50
C PRO A 86 -23.10 -16.94 28.00
N GLU A 87 -22.82 -15.69 28.40
CA GLU A 87 -22.93 -15.27 29.79
C GLU A 87 -24.32 -15.69 30.30
N ALA A 88 -24.32 -16.53 31.33
CA ALA A 88 -25.53 -16.83 32.08
C ALA A 88 -26.13 -15.49 32.55
N PRO A 89 -27.46 -15.29 32.43
CA PRO A 89 -28.07 -14.03 32.83
C PRO A 89 -27.82 -13.77 34.31
N LEU A 90 -27.09 -12.68 34.60
CA LEU A 90 -26.93 -12.13 35.94
C LEU A 90 -28.30 -11.76 36.50
N GLU A 91 -28.73 -12.48 37.54
CA GLU A 91 -29.85 -12.06 38.40
C GLU A 91 -29.51 -10.70 39.03
N VAL A 92 -30.23 -9.67 38.61
CA VAL A 92 -30.20 -8.34 39.22
C VAL A 92 -30.91 -8.42 40.58
N ALA A 93 -30.15 -8.65 41.64
CA ALA A 93 -30.62 -8.43 43.01
C ALA A 93 -30.76 -6.92 43.25
N ALA A 94 -32.00 -6.44 43.23
CA ALA A 94 -32.36 -5.07 43.60
C ALA A 94 -32.05 -4.80 45.08
N LEU A 95 -31.15 -3.85 45.35
CA LEU A 95 -31.02 -3.19 46.65
C LEU A 95 -31.84 -1.89 46.61
N VAL A 96 -32.94 -1.92 47.36
CA VAL A 96 -33.82 -0.79 47.68
C VAL A 96 -33.16 0.06 48.77
N PRO A 97 -33.09 1.39 48.63
CA PRO A 97 -33.08 2.28 49.78
C PRO A 97 -34.49 2.86 50.00
N GLU A 98 -34.99 2.66 51.21
CA GLU A 98 -36.21 3.24 51.76
C GLU A 98 -36.12 4.77 51.71
N PHE A 99 -37.08 5.42 51.06
CA PHE A 99 -37.44 6.80 51.38
C PHE A 99 -38.96 6.94 51.47
N ASP A 100 -39.34 7.29 52.69
CA ASP A 100 -40.65 7.65 53.21
C ASP A 100 -41.22 8.87 52.48
N THR A 101 -42.36 8.70 51.80
CA THR A 101 -43.35 9.77 51.62
C THR A 101 -44.73 9.13 51.53
N GLY A 102 -45.52 9.29 52.59
CA GLY A 102 -46.94 9.04 52.55
C GLY A 102 -47.67 10.07 51.69
N LEU A 103 -48.68 9.61 50.94
CA LEU A 103 -50.01 10.22 50.89
C LEU A 103 -50.93 9.39 50.01
N GLU A 104 -52.12 9.18 50.55
CA GLU A 104 -53.30 8.51 50.02
C GLU A 104 -53.63 8.88 48.57
N GLN A 105 -54.10 7.92 47.76
CA GLN A 105 -55.42 7.99 47.11
C GLN A 105 -55.73 6.75 46.25
N ASP A 106 -56.81 6.08 46.66
CA ASP A 106 -57.90 5.46 45.90
C ASP A 106 -57.62 4.66 44.60
N LEU A 107 -57.90 3.36 44.73
CA LEU A 107 -58.27 2.42 43.66
C LEU A 107 -59.47 2.93 42.84
N PRO A 108 -59.59 2.49 41.58
CA PRO A 108 -60.63 1.49 41.37
C PRO A 108 -60.18 0.26 40.56
N THR A 109 -60.74 -0.85 41.03
CA THR A 109 -60.85 -2.17 40.44
C THR A 109 -61.75 -2.15 39.20
N GLU A 110 -61.24 -2.61 38.05
CA GLU A 110 -62.04 -3.21 36.97
C GLU A 110 -61.16 -4.35 36.39
N GLU A 111 -61.49 -5.60 36.71
CA GLU A 111 -62.47 -6.46 36.05
C GLU A 111 -61.82 -7.21 34.87
N SER A 112 -61.76 -8.51 35.07
CA SER A 112 -61.20 -9.54 34.21
C SER A 112 -61.93 -9.60 32.88
N ASP A 113 -61.19 -9.79 31.78
CA ASP A 113 -61.75 -10.48 30.62
C ASP A 113 -60.74 -11.48 30.06
N GLU A 114 -61.20 -12.72 30.04
CA GLU A 114 -60.53 -13.90 29.49
C GLU A 114 -60.42 -13.76 27.97
N ARG A 115 -59.21 -13.88 27.42
CA ARG A 115 -59.06 -14.32 26.03
C ARG A 115 -57.82 -15.20 25.85
N SER A 116 -58.12 -16.49 25.74
CA SER A 116 -57.25 -17.57 25.31
C SER A 116 -57.06 -17.51 23.80
N GLU A 117 -55.87 -17.14 23.31
CA GLU A 117 -55.45 -17.37 21.92
C GLU A 117 -53.98 -17.84 21.88
N ASP A 118 -53.86 -19.14 21.62
CA ASP A 118 -52.81 -19.94 20.98
C ASP A 118 -51.64 -19.18 20.29
N PRO A 119 -50.37 -19.31 20.74
CA PRO A 119 -49.21 -18.83 20.00
C PRO A 119 -48.53 -19.97 19.22
N THR A 120 -49.17 -20.43 18.14
CA THR A 120 -48.52 -21.35 17.19
C THR A 120 -48.63 -20.83 15.76
N ALA A 121 -47.86 -19.78 15.41
CA ALA A 121 -47.57 -19.44 14.01
C ALA A 121 -46.56 -18.28 13.85
N LEU A 122 -45.53 -18.56 13.06
CA LEU A 122 -44.84 -17.65 12.14
C LEU A 122 -43.74 -16.72 12.70
N PHE A 123 -42.54 -17.29 12.86
CA PHE A 123 -41.32 -16.64 12.39
C PHE A 123 -40.47 -17.67 11.64
N THR A 124 -40.69 -17.78 10.32
CA THR A 124 -39.78 -18.48 9.41
C THR A 124 -39.06 -17.40 8.61
N ALA A 125 -37.84 -17.05 9.01
CA ALA A 125 -36.94 -16.28 8.18
C ALA A 125 -36.26 -17.25 7.19
N PRO A 126 -36.28 -17.00 5.87
CA PRO A 126 -35.56 -17.85 4.93
C PRO A 126 -34.05 -17.65 5.08
N VAL A 127 -33.34 -18.75 5.35
CA VAL A 127 -31.90 -18.84 5.19
C VAL A 127 -31.59 -18.64 3.71
N GLN A 128 -30.98 -17.50 3.35
CA GLN A 128 -30.43 -17.30 2.02
C GLN A 128 -29.16 -18.15 1.88
N ASP A 129 -29.24 -19.18 1.05
CA ASP A 129 -28.13 -20.01 0.62
C ASP A 129 -27.26 -19.22 -0.37
N TRP A 130 -26.10 -18.75 0.09
CA TRP A 130 -25.15 -17.95 -0.67
C TRP A 130 -24.32 -18.79 -1.67
N ARG A 131 -24.60 -20.10 -1.81
CA ARG A 131 -23.84 -21.01 -2.68
C ARG A 131 -24.28 -21.04 -4.15
N THR A 132 -25.21 -20.18 -4.56
CA THR A 132 -25.73 -20.13 -5.94
C THR A 132 -25.80 -18.73 -6.55
N ALA A 133 -24.92 -17.81 -6.17
CA ALA A 133 -24.73 -16.59 -6.95
C ALA A 133 -23.92 -16.92 -8.22
N PRO A 134 -24.47 -16.78 -9.44
CA PRO A 134 -23.65 -16.86 -10.64
C PRO A 134 -22.62 -15.73 -10.64
N PRO A 135 -21.40 -15.95 -11.15
CA PRO A 135 -20.40 -14.90 -11.25
C PRO A 135 -20.95 -13.73 -12.09
N PRO A 136 -20.54 -12.48 -11.81
CA PRO A 136 -20.93 -11.34 -12.62
C PRO A 136 -20.50 -11.58 -14.07
N ALA A 137 -21.45 -11.45 -15.00
CA ALA A 137 -21.17 -11.51 -16.41
C ALA A 137 -20.27 -10.34 -16.79
N TYR A 138 -18.98 -10.61 -16.96
CA TYR A 138 -18.06 -9.68 -17.60
C TYR A 138 -18.48 -9.56 -19.06
N GLY A 139 -19.04 -8.41 -19.42
CA GLY A 139 -19.32 -8.07 -20.81
C GLY A 139 -18.05 -8.22 -21.64
N SER A 140 -18.16 -8.97 -22.73
CA SER A 140 -17.10 -9.21 -23.70
C SER A 140 -16.54 -7.87 -24.19
N VAL A 141 -15.29 -7.58 -23.83
CA VAL A 141 -14.54 -6.46 -24.41
C VAL A 141 -14.41 -6.73 -25.92
N PRO A 142 -14.75 -5.77 -26.80
CA PRO A 142 -14.58 -5.96 -28.24
C PRO A 142 -13.09 -6.25 -28.53
N PRO A 143 -12.79 -7.13 -29.50
CA PRO A 143 -11.40 -7.44 -29.85
C PRO A 143 -10.69 -6.15 -30.26
N SER A 144 -9.71 -5.74 -29.47
CA SER A 144 -8.80 -4.67 -29.81
C SER A 144 -8.08 -5.08 -31.09
N ALA A 145 -8.27 -4.30 -32.16
CA ALA A 145 -7.67 -4.58 -33.44
C ALA A 145 -6.14 -4.68 -33.28
N SER A 146 -5.57 -5.85 -33.58
CA SER A 146 -4.13 -6.03 -33.64
C SER A 146 -3.54 -5.01 -34.61
N PRO A 147 -2.59 -4.16 -34.20
CA PRO A 147 -1.83 -3.38 -35.15
C PRO A 147 -1.11 -4.36 -36.07
N ALA A 148 -1.33 -4.20 -37.37
CA ALA A 148 -0.69 -4.99 -38.41
C ALA A 148 0.83 -5.07 -38.15
N SER A 149 1.39 -6.28 -38.28
CA SER A 149 2.80 -6.60 -38.14
C SER A 149 3.67 -5.68 -39.00
N GLY A 150 4.04 -4.53 -38.44
CA GLY A 150 5.06 -3.66 -38.96
C GLY A 150 6.40 -4.34 -38.72
N SER A 151 7.08 -4.68 -39.81
CA SER A 151 8.47 -5.11 -39.81
C SER A 151 9.27 -4.34 -38.75
N TYR A 152 9.83 -5.03 -37.77
CA TYR A 152 10.73 -4.45 -36.77
C TYR A 152 11.94 -3.88 -37.49
N ALA A 153 11.89 -2.58 -37.81
CA ALA A 153 13.08 -1.80 -38.03
C ALA A 153 13.79 -1.73 -36.69
N ALA A 154 15.07 -2.13 -36.66
CA ALA A 154 15.92 -1.97 -35.50
C ALA A 154 15.72 -0.55 -34.91
N PRO A 155 15.65 -0.42 -33.57
CA PRO A 155 15.48 0.89 -32.95
C PRO A 155 16.55 1.83 -33.53
N PRO A 156 16.20 3.07 -33.91
CA PRO A 156 17.20 4.02 -34.34
C PRO A 156 18.21 4.13 -33.20
N THR A 157 19.45 3.71 -33.44
CA THR A 157 20.57 4.01 -32.55
C THR A 157 20.52 5.50 -32.29
N ALA A 158 20.12 5.87 -31.07
CA ALA A 158 20.07 7.25 -30.66
C ALA A 158 21.43 7.86 -31.00
N PRO A 159 21.48 8.98 -31.75
CA PRO A 159 22.75 9.60 -32.04
C PRO A 159 23.37 9.95 -30.70
N VAL A 160 24.52 9.34 -30.41
CA VAL A 160 25.39 9.69 -29.27
C VAL A 160 25.52 11.20 -29.28
N ARG A 161 24.76 11.89 -28.41
CA ARG A 161 24.81 13.35 -28.30
C ARG A 161 26.19 13.66 -27.77
N LYS A 162 27.08 13.99 -28.71
CA LYS A 162 28.44 14.43 -28.48
C LYS A 162 28.37 15.57 -27.45
N ARG A 163 28.70 15.27 -26.19
CA ARG A 163 28.73 16.24 -25.08
C ARG A 163 29.46 17.49 -25.56
N ARG A 164 28.67 18.53 -25.85
CA ARG A 164 29.16 19.82 -26.29
C ARG A 164 29.78 20.47 -25.07
N LYS A 165 31.09 20.27 -24.91
CA LYS A 165 31.90 20.93 -23.88
C LYS A 165 31.60 22.43 -23.97
N TRP A 166 30.96 22.97 -22.95
CA TRP A 166 30.89 24.40 -22.67
C TRP A 166 32.09 24.73 -21.75
N PRO A 167 33.28 25.06 -22.27
CA PRO A 167 34.19 25.90 -21.51
C PRO A 167 33.68 27.35 -21.63
N PHE A 168 33.94 28.18 -20.60
CA PHE A 168 33.81 29.65 -20.60
C PHE A 168 32.55 30.31 -20.03
N VAL A 169 32.05 29.91 -18.85
CA VAL A 169 31.22 30.83 -18.02
C VAL A 169 31.61 30.90 -16.53
N VAL A 170 32.52 30.06 -16.01
CA VAL A 170 32.80 30.01 -14.55
C VAL A 170 33.87 31.00 -14.07
N ILE A 171 34.55 31.73 -14.96
CA ILE A 171 35.71 32.57 -14.56
C ILE A 171 35.36 33.98 -14.01
N PRO A 172 34.25 34.68 -14.36
CA PRO A 172 34.01 36.02 -13.81
C PRO A 172 33.38 36.04 -12.40
N LEU A 173 32.80 34.94 -11.90
CA LEU A 173 32.13 34.94 -10.59
C LEU A 173 33.12 34.92 -9.40
N LEU A 174 34.30 34.31 -9.58
CA LEU A 174 35.34 34.25 -8.52
C LEU A 174 36.08 35.58 -8.31
N VAL A 175 36.06 36.49 -9.29
CA VAL A 175 36.72 37.81 -9.15
C VAL A 175 35.86 38.78 -8.33
N VAL A 176 34.53 38.62 -8.31
CA VAL A 176 33.64 39.49 -7.53
C VAL A 176 33.64 39.09 -6.04
N LEU A 177 33.80 37.80 -5.71
CA LEU A 177 33.87 37.34 -4.31
C LEU A 177 35.21 37.66 -3.63
N ALA A 178 36.30 37.80 -4.38
CA ALA A 178 37.59 38.19 -3.83
C ALA A 178 37.72 39.71 -3.55
N ALA A 179 36.84 40.54 -4.10
CA ALA A 179 36.87 42.01 -3.91
C ALA A 179 35.90 42.52 -2.80
N GLY A 180 35.01 41.67 -2.28
CA GLY A 180 33.97 42.06 -1.31
C GLY A 180 34.28 41.79 0.17
N GLY A 181 35.47 41.28 0.50
CA GLY A 181 35.82 40.78 1.83
C GLY A 181 36.54 41.78 2.75
N ALA A 182 36.13 43.05 2.80
CA ALA A 182 36.79 44.07 3.64
C ALA A 182 35.84 45.15 4.18
N ALA A 183 34.67 44.77 4.75
CA ALA A 183 33.77 45.74 5.39
C ALA A 183 32.86 45.19 6.51
N ALA A 184 33.32 44.22 7.32
CA ALA A 184 32.56 43.75 8.49
C ALA A 184 33.47 43.42 9.67
N ALA A 185 34.24 44.40 10.12
CA ALA A 185 34.84 44.40 11.45
C ALA A 185 34.78 45.86 11.94
N VAL A 186 33.80 46.15 12.81
CA VAL A 186 33.66 47.28 13.76
C VAL A 186 32.16 47.44 14.03
N VAL A 187 31.63 46.68 14.99
CA VAL A 187 30.75 47.20 16.04
C VAL A 187 31.05 46.40 17.30
N LEU A 188 31.47 47.15 18.30
CA LEU A 188 32.01 46.75 19.59
C LEU A 188 30.93 46.25 20.55
N MET A 189 31.39 45.35 21.41
CA MET A 189 30.94 45.12 22.78
C MET A 189 30.45 46.40 23.48
N LYS A 190 29.32 46.28 24.19
CA LYS A 190 29.04 47.04 25.40
C LYS A 190 28.17 46.21 26.33
N ASP A 191 28.77 45.76 27.43
CA ASP A 191 28.10 45.28 28.63
C ASP A 191 27.31 46.41 29.29
N ASP A 192 26.14 46.12 29.87
CA ASP A 192 25.62 46.78 31.07
C ASP A 192 24.47 45.94 31.69
N ASP A 193 24.53 45.83 33.02
CA ASP A 193 23.75 45.00 33.92
C ASP A 193 22.24 45.31 34.02
N GLY A 194 21.48 44.29 34.44
CA GLY A 194 20.48 44.44 35.50
C GLY A 194 19.03 44.69 35.09
N GLY A 195 18.13 43.79 35.50
CA GLY A 195 16.71 44.11 35.58
C GLY A 195 15.78 42.91 35.52
N ALA A 196 15.46 42.33 36.68
CA ALA A 196 14.30 41.47 36.83
C ALA A 196 13.01 42.19 36.42
N ARG A 197 12.20 41.56 35.57
CA ARG A 197 10.75 41.79 35.50
C ARG A 197 10.02 40.54 35.01
N VAL A 198 9.26 39.97 35.94
CA VAL A 198 8.07 39.15 35.71
C VAL A 198 7.02 39.99 34.98
N SER A 199 6.34 39.44 33.96
CA SER A 199 4.86 39.49 33.82
C SER A 199 4.39 38.96 32.46
N ASN A 200 3.43 38.03 32.55
CA ASN A 200 2.26 37.80 31.68
C ASN A 200 2.41 37.49 30.18
N GLY A 201 1.97 36.27 29.83
CA GLY A 201 0.64 36.07 29.23
C GLY A 201 0.44 36.60 27.82
N GLY A 202 0.55 35.70 26.84
CA GLY A 202 0.12 35.94 25.47
C GLY A 202 -0.10 34.61 24.74
N SER A 203 -1.25 33.99 25.01
CA SER A 203 -1.80 32.92 24.17
C SER A 203 -2.29 33.56 22.88
N ILE A 204 -1.64 33.26 21.77
CA ILE A 204 -2.12 33.68 20.45
C ILE A 204 -3.04 32.56 19.96
N GLU A 205 -4.33 32.75 20.17
CA GLU A 205 -5.38 32.06 19.42
C GLU A 205 -5.29 32.54 17.97
N ALA A 206 -4.87 31.65 17.07
CA ALA A 206 -5.02 31.85 15.64
C ALA A 206 -6.44 31.41 15.27
N ASP A 207 -7.29 32.42 15.05
CA ASP A 207 -8.62 32.33 14.46
C ASP A 207 -8.48 31.70 13.05
N VAL A 208 -9.00 30.48 12.88
CA VAL A 208 -9.12 29.82 11.57
C VAL A 208 -10.58 29.97 11.14
N PRO A 209 -10.89 30.68 10.05
CA PRO A 209 -12.24 30.70 9.51
C PRO A 209 -12.55 29.32 8.89
N ASN A 210 -13.51 28.61 9.49
CA ASN A 210 -14.22 27.50 8.84
C ASN A 210 -15.21 28.10 7.83
N ASP A 211 -14.82 28.13 6.56
CA ASP A 211 -15.77 28.27 5.45
C ASP A 211 -16.36 26.89 5.13
N ASP A 212 -17.47 26.58 5.79
CA ASP A 212 -18.41 25.53 5.42
C ASP A 212 -19.18 25.96 4.16
N GLU A 213 -18.76 25.51 2.97
CA GLU A 213 -19.62 25.49 1.79
C GLU A 213 -20.00 24.04 1.42
N PRO A 214 -21.29 23.67 1.48
CA PRO A 214 -21.74 22.39 0.94
C PRO A 214 -21.87 22.49 -0.58
N LEU A 215 -20.97 21.82 -1.31
CA LEU A 215 -21.14 21.56 -2.74
C LEU A 215 -22.28 20.55 -2.93
N GLY A 216 -23.48 21.08 -3.16
CA GLY A 216 -24.60 20.34 -3.70
C GLY A 216 -24.24 19.80 -5.09
N THR A 217 -24.32 18.47 -5.23
CA THR A 217 -24.17 17.80 -6.53
C THR A 217 -25.55 17.30 -6.94
N ASP A 218 -26.27 18.13 -7.70
CA ASP A 218 -27.45 17.70 -8.44
C ASP A 218 -27.01 16.75 -9.56
N ALA A 219 -27.31 15.46 -9.39
CA ALA A 219 -27.18 14.47 -10.45
C ALA A 219 -28.47 14.49 -11.31
N PRO A 220 -28.38 14.61 -12.64
CA PRO A 220 -29.55 14.48 -13.50
C PRO A 220 -30.00 13.02 -13.57
N ASN A 221 -31.27 12.82 -13.24
CA ASN A 221 -32.03 11.58 -13.40
C ASN A 221 -32.16 11.26 -14.90
N VAL A 222 -31.40 10.28 -15.40
CA VAL A 222 -31.49 9.82 -16.80
C VAL A 222 -32.42 8.61 -16.84
N GLY A 223 -33.49 8.74 -17.61
CA GLY A 223 -34.58 7.77 -17.71
C GLY A 223 -34.14 6.40 -18.23
N LEU A 224 -34.80 5.38 -17.69
CA LEU A 224 -34.81 4.01 -18.16
C LEU A 224 -35.57 3.97 -19.49
N ASP A 225 -34.89 3.60 -20.56
CA ASP A 225 -35.53 3.18 -21.82
C ASP A 225 -35.40 1.65 -21.90
N ASP A 226 -36.54 0.99 -21.69
CA ASP A 226 -36.72 -0.45 -21.85
C ASP A 226 -36.63 -0.81 -23.34
N THR A 227 -35.51 -1.38 -23.78
CA THR A 227 -35.44 -2.05 -25.08
C THR A 227 -35.26 -3.55 -24.86
N ASP A 228 -36.41 -4.21 -24.91
CA ASP A 228 -36.58 -5.65 -25.05
C ASP A 228 -35.98 -6.12 -26.39
N SER A 229 -35.05 -7.07 -26.35
CA SER A 229 -34.60 -7.81 -27.53
C SER A 229 -34.27 -9.23 -27.15
N SER A 230 -35.30 -10.07 -27.33
CA SER A 230 -35.19 -11.51 -27.50
C SER A 230 -34.22 -11.82 -28.64
N THR A 231 -33.24 -12.69 -28.40
CA THR A 231 -32.50 -13.37 -29.48
C THR A 231 -32.44 -14.85 -29.16
N GLU A 232 -33.01 -15.61 -30.11
CA GLU A 232 -33.18 -17.05 -30.13
C GLU A 232 -31.86 -17.80 -30.15
N ALA A 233 -31.90 -19.00 -29.59
CA ALA A 233 -30.85 -20.00 -29.63
C ALA A 233 -30.56 -20.44 -31.07
N ASP A 234 -29.28 -20.59 -31.41
CA ASP A 234 -28.85 -21.42 -32.53
C ASP A 234 -27.77 -22.40 -32.06
N ASP A 235 -28.05 -23.66 -32.36
CA ASP A 235 -27.27 -24.85 -32.02
C ASP A 235 -26.17 -25.07 -33.06
N GLY A 236 -24.99 -25.48 -32.58
CA GLY A 236 -24.15 -26.43 -33.31
C GLY A 236 -23.04 -25.86 -34.18
N ALA A 237 -21.82 -25.91 -33.65
CA ALA A 237 -20.62 -26.14 -34.48
C ALA A 237 -19.49 -26.77 -33.64
N THR A 238 -19.47 -28.10 -33.62
CA THR A 238 -18.29 -28.89 -33.31
C THR A 238 -17.29 -28.76 -34.45
N GLY A 239 -16.19 -28.05 -34.24
CA GLY A 239 -15.09 -28.08 -35.21
C GLY A 239 -14.02 -27.04 -34.97
N SER A 240 -12.85 -27.53 -34.57
CA SER A 240 -11.53 -27.18 -35.12
C SER A 240 -10.50 -26.96 -34.01
N LEU A 241 -9.66 -27.97 -33.83
CA LEU A 241 -8.40 -27.91 -33.11
C LEU A 241 -7.51 -26.87 -33.80
N GLY A 242 -7.62 -25.61 -33.39
CA GLY A 242 -6.72 -24.55 -33.83
C GLY A 242 -5.28 -24.88 -33.40
N PRO A 243 -4.28 -24.64 -34.26
CA PRO A 243 -2.88 -24.89 -33.93
C PRO A 243 -2.52 -24.10 -32.67
N SER A 244 -1.82 -24.72 -31.72
CA SER A 244 -1.18 -24.04 -30.59
C SER A 244 -0.43 -22.83 -31.11
N SER A 245 -1.01 -21.65 -30.95
CA SER A 245 -0.31 -20.38 -31.05
C SER A 245 0.77 -20.42 -29.99
N SER A 246 1.99 -20.72 -30.40
CA SER A 246 3.17 -20.36 -29.63
C SER A 246 3.15 -18.85 -29.58
N ASP A 247 2.60 -18.29 -28.50
CA ASP A 247 2.76 -16.86 -28.24
C ASP A 247 4.24 -16.55 -28.41
N PRO A 248 4.59 -15.56 -29.26
CA PRO A 248 5.98 -15.19 -29.43
C PRO A 248 6.52 -14.92 -28.04
N ASP A 249 7.59 -15.63 -27.70
CA ASP A 249 8.34 -15.47 -26.46
C ASP A 249 8.77 -14.00 -26.39
N VAL A 250 7.93 -13.18 -25.77
CA VAL A 250 8.12 -11.74 -25.63
C VAL A 250 9.30 -11.64 -24.68
N GLY A 251 10.49 -11.45 -25.28
CA GLY A 251 11.80 -11.62 -24.65
C GLY A 251 11.73 -11.46 -23.14
N ALA A 252 11.77 -12.59 -22.43
CA ALA A 252 11.66 -12.60 -21.00
C ALA A 252 12.75 -11.68 -20.44
N LEU A 253 12.35 -10.68 -19.67
CA LEU A 253 13.29 -9.86 -18.90
C LEU A 253 14.16 -10.83 -18.10
N ASP A 254 15.48 -10.62 -18.13
CA ASP A 254 16.39 -11.41 -17.32
C ASP A 254 16.25 -10.96 -15.86
N VAL A 255 15.25 -11.52 -15.19
CA VAL A 255 14.96 -11.30 -13.77
C VAL A 255 15.81 -12.19 -12.87
N THR A 256 16.73 -12.98 -13.43
CA THR A 256 17.56 -13.91 -12.65
C THR A 256 18.79 -13.25 -12.03
N ASP A 257 19.29 -12.16 -12.63
CA ASP A 257 20.36 -11.35 -12.08
C ASP A 257 19.82 -10.08 -11.42
N GLN A 258 19.86 -10.04 -10.09
CA GLN A 258 19.38 -8.90 -9.30
C GLN A 258 20.15 -7.60 -9.61
N SER A 259 21.42 -7.68 -10.03
CA SER A 259 22.21 -6.50 -10.37
C SER A 259 21.76 -5.89 -11.69
N VAL A 260 21.52 -6.71 -12.71
CA VAL A 260 20.97 -6.27 -14.01
C VAL A 260 19.56 -5.70 -13.82
N MET A 261 18.72 -6.39 -13.04
CA MET A 261 17.39 -5.89 -12.70
C MET A 261 17.44 -4.53 -11.99
N ALA A 262 18.37 -4.33 -11.04
CA ALA A 262 18.49 -3.06 -10.34
C ALA A 262 18.90 -1.91 -11.28
N ASP A 263 19.81 -2.15 -12.21
CA ASP A 263 20.24 -1.18 -13.22
C ASP A 263 19.11 -0.80 -14.18
N ASP A 264 18.36 -1.79 -14.69
CA ASP A 264 17.22 -1.55 -15.57
C ASP A 264 16.09 -0.77 -14.88
N ILE A 265 15.81 -1.11 -13.62
CA ILE A 265 14.82 -0.41 -12.81
C ILE A 265 15.27 1.03 -12.52
N LEU A 266 16.55 1.24 -12.18
CA LEU A 266 17.12 2.56 -11.99
C LEU A 266 16.97 3.40 -13.26
N ALA A 267 17.23 2.81 -14.43
CA ALA A 267 17.10 3.49 -15.72
C ALA A 267 15.66 3.97 -15.97
N VAL A 268 14.66 3.11 -15.79
CA VAL A 268 13.24 3.48 -15.98
C VAL A 268 12.79 4.59 -15.05
N ILE A 269 13.17 4.51 -13.78
CA ILE A 269 12.76 5.51 -12.78
C ILE A 269 13.48 6.82 -12.99
N THR A 270 14.79 6.80 -13.26
CA THR A 270 15.54 8.02 -13.55
C THR A 270 14.98 8.68 -14.80
N GLN A 271 14.72 7.92 -15.87
CA GLN A 271 14.13 8.46 -17.09
C GLN A 271 12.75 9.11 -16.83
N HIS A 272 11.87 8.45 -16.06
CA HIS A 272 10.55 9.02 -15.72
C HIS A 272 10.65 10.40 -15.06
N TYR A 273 11.56 10.55 -14.10
CA TYR A 273 11.71 11.81 -13.38
C TYR A 273 12.56 12.84 -14.14
N ASP A 274 13.53 12.43 -14.94
CA ASP A 274 14.26 13.30 -15.87
C ASP A 274 13.30 13.91 -16.90
N ASP A 275 12.35 13.13 -17.41
CA ASP A 275 11.31 13.60 -18.33
C ASP A 275 10.37 14.62 -17.65
N ILE A 276 10.00 14.41 -16.38
CA ILE A 276 9.27 15.40 -15.56
C ILE A 276 10.08 16.70 -15.41
N VAL A 277 11.36 16.61 -15.03
CA VAL A 277 12.26 17.76 -14.86
C VAL A 277 12.46 18.52 -16.17
N ALA A 278 12.50 17.81 -17.30
CA ALA A 278 12.62 18.38 -18.64
C ALA A 278 11.29 18.97 -19.18
N GLY A 279 10.17 18.73 -18.50
CA GLY A 279 8.83 19.11 -18.96
C GLY A 279 8.26 18.22 -20.07
N ASP A 280 8.86 17.06 -20.33
CA ASP A 280 8.35 16.04 -21.25
C ASP A 280 7.39 15.09 -20.53
N TYR A 281 6.25 15.63 -20.10
CA TYR A 281 5.26 14.90 -19.33
C TYR A 281 4.66 13.71 -20.10
N GLN A 282 4.64 13.76 -21.44
CA GLN A 282 4.17 12.65 -22.25
C GLN A 282 5.14 11.46 -22.18
N ALA A 283 6.44 11.69 -22.34
CA ALA A 283 7.44 10.63 -22.20
C ALA A 283 7.43 10.02 -20.78
N ALA A 284 7.34 10.86 -19.75
CA ALA A 284 7.19 10.39 -18.36
C ALA A 284 5.92 9.55 -18.16
N TRP A 285 4.79 9.97 -18.74
CA TRP A 285 3.53 9.24 -18.69
C TRP A 285 3.62 7.87 -19.37
N ASP A 286 4.29 7.79 -20.52
CA ASP A 286 4.45 6.55 -21.29
C ASP A 286 5.30 5.51 -20.55
N LEU A 287 6.10 5.93 -19.57
CA LEU A 287 6.85 5.04 -18.68
C LEU A 287 6.02 4.48 -17.52
N LEU A 288 4.81 4.99 -17.27
CA LEU A 288 3.92 4.42 -16.26
C LEU A 288 3.40 3.05 -16.69
N SER A 289 3.12 2.19 -15.72
CA SER A 289 2.41 0.93 -15.95
C SER A 289 1.05 1.19 -16.59
N THR A 290 0.58 0.27 -17.45
CA THR A 290 -0.72 0.38 -18.13
C THR A 290 -1.84 0.62 -17.11
N ARG A 291 -1.77 -0.11 -16.00
CA ARG A 291 -2.71 0.01 -14.88
C ARG A 291 -2.71 1.41 -14.26
N LYS A 292 -1.53 2.03 -14.07
CA LYS A 292 -1.43 3.39 -13.49
C LYS A 292 -1.92 4.46 -14.45
N GLN A 293 -1.59 4.35 -15.73
CA GLN A 293 -2.15 5.23 -16.76
C GLN A 293 -3.68 5.16 -16.76
N ASN A 294 -4.26 3.95 -16.70
CA ASN A 294 -5.71 3.78 -16.66
C ASN A 294 -6.32 4.39 -15.39
N LYS A 295 -5.68 4.21 -14.24
CA LYS A 295 -6.11 4.82 -12.97
C LYS A 295 -6.12 6.35 -13.08
N TYR A 296 -5.00 6.97 -13.45
CA TYR A 296 -4.92 8.43 -13.55
C TYR A 296 -5.84 8.99 -14.64
N ARG A 297 -6.01 8.27 -15.76
CA ARG A 297 -6.96 8.65 -16.81
C ARG A 297 -8.40 8.72 -16.28
N ALA A 298 -8.79 7.79 -15.40
CA ALA A 298 -10.10 7.78 -14.78
C ALA A 298 -10.26 8.85 -13.68
N GLU A 299 -9.23 9.12 -12.88
CA GLU A 299 -9.30 10.04 -11.74
C GLU A 299 -9.16 11.51 -12.14
N THR A 300 -8.15 11.83 -12.97
CA THR A 300 -7.79 13.23 -13.28
C THR A 300 -7.52 13.50 -14.76
N GLY A 301 -7.43 12.45 -15.58
CA GLY A 301 -6.92 12.58 -16.95
C GLY A 301 -5.41 12.83 -16.99
N PHE A 302 -4.85 12.88 -18.21
CA PHE A 302 -3.45 13.25 -18.44
C PHE A 302 -3.17 14.69 -17.98
N ASP A 303 -4.00 15.67 -18.38
CA ASP A 303 -3.82 17.09 -18.01
C ASP A 303 -3.85 17.33 -16.48
N GLY A 304 -4.68 16.59 -15.76
CA GLY A 304 -4.72 16.66 -14.30
C GLY A 304 -3.49 16.05 -13.64
N TRP A 305 -3.00 14.93 -14.17
CA TRP A 305 -1.76 14.33 -13.72
C TRP A 305 -0.55 15.22 -14.03
N GLN A 306 -0.47 15.79 -15.24
CA GLN A 306 0.59 16.71 -15.64
C GLN A 306 0.67 17.92 -14.70
N ARG A 307 -0.46 18.59 -14.46
CA ARG A 307 -0.50 19.74 -13.54
C ARG A 307 0.02 19.39 -12.14
N ASN A 308 -0.23 18.18 -11.66
CA ASN A 308 0.33 17.73 -10.39
C ASN A 308 1.86 17.57 -10.47
N GLN A 309 2.40 17.02 -11.57
CA GLN A 309 3.85 16.89 -11.74
C GLN A 309 4.56 18.24 -11.94
N GLU A 310 3.91 19.21 -12.58
CA GLU A 310 4.43 20.58 -12.73
C GLU A 310 4.74 21.24 -11.38
N THR A 311 3.98 20.92 -10.33
CA THR A 311 4.20 21.49 -8.99
C THR A 311 5.51 21.03 -8.33
N VAL A 312 6.03 19.86 -8.69
CA VAL A 312 7.25 19.28 -8.12
C VAL A 312 8.49 19.47 -9.01
N THR A 313 8.27 19.71 -10.31
CA THR A 313 9.30 19.84 -11.36
C THR A 313 10.47 20.77 -10.98
N PRO A 314 10.27 21.97 -10.41
CA PRO A 314 11.38 22.91 -10.16
C PRO A 314 12.32 22.47 -9.03
N TYR A 315 11.90 21.51 -8.21
CA TYR A 315 12.59 21.17 -6.98
C TYR A 315 13.38 19.88 -7.06
N LEU A 316 13.04 18.99 -7.98
CA LEU A 316 13.61 17.66 -8.06
C LEU A 316 15.00 17.65 -8.72
N ASP A 317 15.94 16.94 -8.11
CA ASP A 317 17.25 16.64 -8.69
C ASP A 317 17.54 15.13 -8.63
N THR A 318 17.63 14.50 -9.79
CA THR A 318 17.80 13.05 -9.95
C THR A 318 19.26 12.61 -10.08
N SER A 319 20.23 13.53 -10.14
CA SER A 319 21.58 13.23 -10.63
C SER A 319 22.39 12.23 -9.81
N ASP A 320 22.14 12.17 -8.50
CA ASP A 320 22.87 11.32 -7.54
C ASP A 320 22.06 10.09 -7.10
N GLY A 321 21.08 9.71 -7.92
CA GLY A 321 20.16 8.60 -7.66
C GLY A 321 20.77 7.22 -7.58
N SER A 322 20.21 6.41 -6.70
CA SER A 322 20.46 4.98 -6.61
C SER A 322 19.16 4.24 -6.29
N VAL A 323 19.08 3.00 -6.77
CA VAL A 323 17.97 2.08 -6.47
C VAL A 323 18.51 0.84 -5.79
N THR A 324 17.81 0.40 -4.75
CA THR A 324 17.99 -0.94 -4.17
C THR A 324 16.69 -1.71 -4.32
N VAL A 325 16.75 -2.85 -5.01
CA VAL A 325 15.63 -3.79 -5.09
C VAL A 325 15.48 -4.49 -3.74
N ARG A 326 14.35 -4.28 -3.06
CA ARG A 326 14.08 -4.89 -1.75
C ARG A 326 13.44 -6.26 -1.91
N GLU A 327 12.51 -6.36 -2.84
CA GLU A 327 11.67 -7.54 -3.04
C GLU A 327 11.21 -7.56 -4.50
N TYR A 328 11.13 -8.75 -5.09
CA TYR A 328 10.53 -8.98 -6.40
C TYR A 328 9.54 -10.14 -6.28
N ASP A 329 8.28 -9.87 -6.62
CA ASP A 329 7.23 -10.89 -6.66
C ASP A 329 7.12 -11.43 -8.10
N PRO A 330 7.57 -12.67 -8.37
CA PRO A 330 7.51 -13.26 -9.69
C PRO A 330 6.08 -13.60 -10.15
N ALA A 331 5.11 -13.72 -9.23
CA ALA A 331 3.72 -14.01 -9.59
C ALA A 331 3.00 -12.77 -10.11
N THR A 332 3.29 -11.59 -9.55
CA THR A 332 2.70 -10.32 -10.00
C THR A 332 3.62 -9.48 -10.89
N HIS A 333 4.87 -9.92 -11.06
CA HIS A 333 5.94 -9.23 -11.76
C HIS A 333 6.18 -7.80 -11.25
N VAL A 334 6.10 -7.60 -9.93
CA VAL A 334 6.32 -6.29 -9.29
C VAL A 334 7.54 -6.33 -8.40
N ALA A 335 8.44 -5.36 -8.58
CA ALA A 335 9.53 -5.09 -7.66
C ALA A 335 9.18 -3.95 -6.71
N THR A 336 9.38 -4.19 -5.40
CA THR A 336 9.43 -3.14 -4.37
C THR A 336 10.87 -2.65 -4.27
N ILE A 337 11.07 -1.35 -4.40
CA ILE A 337 12.40 -0.75 -4.42
C ILE A 337 12.52 0.41 -3.46
N ARG A 338 13.74 0.73 -3.05
CA ARG A 338 14.08 1.98 -2.36
C ARG A 338 14.93 2.86 -3.27
N VAL A 339 14.51 4.09 -3.46
CA VAL A 339 15.28 5.15 -4.12
C VAL A 339 15.98 5.98 -3.04
N SER A 340 17.24 6.32 -3.27
CA SER A 340 18.02 7.21 -2.40
C SER A 340 18.98 8.07 -3.21
N GLY A 341 19.40 9.20 -2.64
CA GLY A 341 20.39 10.11 -3.24
C GLY A 341 19.81 11.22 -4.12
N TRP A 342 18.52 11.20 -4.45
CA TRP A 342 17.90 12.33 -5.15
C TRP A 342 17.72 13.54 -4.24
N GLY A 343 18.00 14.70 -4.80
CA GLY A 343 17.91 15.99 -4.14
C GLY A 343 16.52 16.62 -4.26
N TRP A 344 16.25 17.53 -3.33
CA TRP A 344 15.13 18.46 -3.39
C TRP A 344 15.65 19.87 -3.08
N SER A 345 15.43 20.82 -3.98
CA SER A 345 15.90 22.21 -3.83
C SER A 345 14.90 23.14 -3.11
N GLY A 346 13.86 22.58 -2.47
CA GLY A 346 12.84 23.31 -1.70
C GLY A 346 13.07 23.33 -0.19
N ALA A 347 12.49 24.30 0.52
CA ALA A 347 12.77 24.58 1.94
C ALA A 347 12.31 23.50 2.95
N LYS A 348 11.54 22.50 2.53
CA LYS A 348 10.91 21.52 3.44
C LYS A 348 11.60 20.15 3.46
N CYS A 349 12.39 19.83 2.44
CA CYS A 349 13.11 18.56 2.35
C CYS A 349 14.47 18.75 1.68
N SER A 350 15.45 17.97 2.14
CA SER A 350 16.78 17.92 1.53
C SER A 350 16.96 16.75 0.57
N ALA A 351 16.07 15.76 0.62
CA ALA A 351 16.19 14.53 -0.15
C ALA A 351 14.81 14.04 -0.63
N TRP A 352 14.74 13.65 -1.90
CA TRP A 352 13.59 12.97 -2.49
C TRP A 352 13.86 11.47 -2.49
N GLU A 353 13.57 10.79 -1.38
CA GLU A 353 13.88 9.37 -1.23
C GLU A 353 12.70 8.60 -0.67
N GLY A 354 12.79 7.27 -0.73
CA GLY A 354 11.78 6.39 -0.16
C GLY A 354 11.48 5.17 -1.02
N VAL A 355 10.40 4.50 -0.67
CA VAL A 355 9.96 3.25 -1.29
C VAL A 355 8.96 3.53 -2.41
N THR A 356 9.14 2.83 -3.53
CA THR A 356 8.21 2.83 -4.66
C THR A 356 8.19 1.47 -5.35
N TRP A 357 7.48 1.36 -6.47
CA TRP A 357 7.30 0.11 -7.21
C TRP A 357 7.51 0.28 -8.69
N VAL A 358 7.95 -0.80 -9.32
CA VAL A 358 8.00 -0.99 -10.77
C VAL A 358 7.42 -2.34 -11.12
N ARG A 359 6.90 -2.45 -12.33
CA ARG A 359 6.24 -3.65 -12.83
C ARG A 359 6.84 -4.04 -14.17
N ALA A 360 7.14 -5.32 -14.35
CA ALA A 360 7.47 -5.85 -15.66
C ALA A 360 6.16 -6.08 -16.45
N GLU A 361 5.99 -5.38 -17.58
CA GLU A 361 4.86 -5.52 -18.51
C GLU A 361 5.42 -5.66 -19.94
N ALA A 362 4.96 -6.68 -20.67
CA ALA A 362 5.36 -6.91 -22.08
C ALA A 362 6.88 -6.92 -22.32
N GLY A 363 7.65 -7.48 -21.38
CA GLY A 363 9.11 -7.57 -21.49
C GLY A 363 9.86 -6.27 -21.16
N GLU A 364 9.20 -5.27 -20.58
CA GLU A 364 9.82 -4.01 -20.17
C GLU A 364 9.44 -3.63 -18.74
N TRP A 365 10.35 -2.97 -18.01
CA TRP A 365 10.03 -2.36 -16.73
C TRP A 365 9.19 -1.09 -16.95
N ARG A 366 8.15 -0.92 -16.14
CA ARG A 366 7.28 0.25 -16.12
C ARG A 366 7.17 0.79 -14.70
N TYR A 367 7.10 2.10 -14.56
CA TYR A 367 6.95 2.73 -13.27
C TYR A 367 5.53 2.54 -12.71
N ASP A 368 5.40 1.97 -11.51
CA ASP A 368 4.11 1.61 -10.91
C ASP A 368 3.86 2.31 -9.56
N PRO A 369 3.93 3.67 -9.49
CA PRO A 369 3.97 4.39 -8.23
C PRO A 369 2.70 4.18 -7.40
N GLY A 370 2.83 4.02 -6.09
CA GLY A 370 1.73 4.12 -5.15
C GLY A 370 1.35 2.81 -4.45
N TYR A 371 1.18 2.94 -3.15
CA TYR A 371 1.00 1.84 -2.22
C TYR A 371 -0.44 1.27 -2.20
N SER A 372 -1.44 2.06 -2.59
CA SER A 372 -2.86 1.67 -2.61
C SER A 372 -3.26 0.76 -3.79
N THR A 373 -2.27 0.09 -4.36
CA THR A 373 -2.38 -0.69 -5.60
C THR A 373 -3.11 -2.01 -5.40
N THR A 374 -2.88 -2.66 -4.26
CA THR A 374 -3.60 -3.86 -3.80
C THR A 374 -3.99 -3.65 -2.34
N PRO A 375 -5.04 -4.33 -1.83
CA PRO A 375 -5.37 -4.27 -0.40
C PRO A 375 -4.20 -4.64 0.51
N GLN A 376 -3.42 -5.67 0.12
CA GLN A 376 -2.24 -6.13 0.87
C GLN A 376 -1.17 -5.04 0.93
N ARG A 377 -0.81 -4.45 -0.22
CA ARG A 377 0.17 -3.34 -0.27
C ARG A 377 -0.37 -2.13 0.49
N ALA A 378 -1.67 -1.85 0.41
CA ALA A 378 -2.30 -0.76 1.14
C ALA A 378 -2.20 -0.97 2.65
N ALA A 379 -2.52 -2.16 3.15
CA ALA A 379 -2.43 -2.51 4.57
C ALA A 379 -0.99 -2.41 5.09
N LEU A 380 -0.01 -2.91 4.32
CA LEU A 380 1.40 -2.88 4.71
C LEU A 380 1.99 -1.46 4.75
N TRP A 381 1.63 -0.61 3.79
CA TRP A 381 2.31 0.68 3.58
C TRP A 381 1.53 1.89 4.04
N LYS A 382 0.22 1.80 4.29
CA LYS A 382 -0.56 2.90 4.88
C LYS A 382 0.02 3.34 6.24
N PRO A 383 0.39 2.45 7.17
CA PRO A 383 1.05 2.84 8.41
C PRO A 383 2.48 3.38 8.22
N ARG A 384 3.07 3.15 7.04
CA ARG A 384 4.44 3.52 6.68
C ARG A 384 4.47 4.60 5.60
N TYR A 385 3.42 5.42 5.50
CA TYR A 385 3.26 6.40 4.43
C TYR A 385 4.46 7.34 4.30
N THR A 386 5.07 7.73 5.41
CA THR A 386 6.27 8.58 5.47
C THR A 386 7.54 7.95 4.89
N GLN A 387 7.53 6.64 4.60
CA GLN A 387 8.65 5.93 3.97
C GLN A 387 8.53 5.86 2.45
N LEU A 388 7.43 6.34 1.88
CA LEU A 388 7.19 6.29 0.43
C LEU A 388 7.95 7.41 -0.28
N LEU A 389 8.36 7.13 -1.52
CA LEU A 389 9.11 8.07 -2.33
C LEU A 389 8.39 9.42 -2.45
N GLY A 390 9.09 10.49 -2.09
CA GLY A 390 8.60 11.87 -2.18
C GLY A 390 7.62 12.27 -1.08
N VAL A 391 7.25 11.37 -0.16
CA VAL A 391 6.39 11.74 0.97
C VAL A 391 7.19 12.56 1.97
N GLY A 392 6.70 13.78 2.24
CA GLY A 392 7.31 14.75 3.16
C GLY A 392 7.99 15.92 2.46
N CYS A 393 8.18 15.85 1.14
CA CYS A 393 8.82 16.88 0.31
C CYS A 393 7.90 18.03 -0.10
#